data_AF-A0A3D3I5E6-F1
#
_entry.id   AF-A0A3D3I5E6-F1
#
_cell.length_a   1.000
_cell.length_b   1.000
_cell.length_c   1.000
_cell.angle_alpha   90.00
_cell.angle_beta   90.00
_cell.angle_gamma   90.00
#
_symmetry.space_group_name_H-M   'P 1'
#
loop_
_entity.id
_entity.type
_entity.pdbx_description
1 polymer ?
#
loop_
_entity_poly.entity_id
_entity_poly.type
_entity_poly.pdbx_seq_one_letter_code
_entity_poly.pdbx_strand_id
1 'polypeptide(L)'
;MAITIKRITQKPIFQALIFFILTTPFVLVLSPTDADEAWLIAGYCFYGFLLINTVVLWFVDEAWRYFFHSVTFAFIYVILISFLMPILILKMDLRGSGESAMVFLFIIYHPAALLVVMLARWIHYKMS
;
A
#
# COMPACT_ATOMS: atom_id res chain seq x y z
N MET A 1 -1.73 21.04 -16.94
CA MET A 1 -1.92 20.69 -15.50
C MET A 1 -2.47 19.27 -15.30
N ALA A 2 -3.57 18.88 -15.96
CA ALA A 2 -4.14 17.53 -15.86
C ALA A 2 -3.20 16.38 -16.31
N ILE A 3 -2.42 16.59 -17.38
CA ILE A 3 -1.44 15.61 -17.89
C ILE A 3 -0.32 15.34 -16.86
N THR A 4 0.10 16.38 -16.15
CA THR A 4 1.15 16.30 -15.13
C THR A 4 0.67 15.53 -13.89
N ILE A 5 -0.56 15.77 -13.44
CA ILE A 5 -1.18 15.08 -12.30
C ILE A 5 -1.34 13.59 -12.59
N LYS A 6 -1.82 13.23 -13.79
CA LYS A 6 -1.96 11.83 -14.23
C LYS A 6 -0.60 11.11 -14.23
N ARG A 7 0.46 11.75 -14.74
CA ARG A 7 1.80 11.14 -14.81
C ARG A 7 2.47 10.97 -13.44
N ILE A 8 2.14 11.82 -12.48
CA ILE A 8 2.67 11.76 -11.10
C ILE A 8 1.93 10.69 -10.29
N THR A 9 0.59 10.67 -10.36
CA THR A 9 -0.26 9.70 -9.64
C THR A 9 -0.07 8.27 -10.13
N GLN A 10 0.45 8.08 -11.34
CA GLN A 10 0.84 6.78 -11.90
C GLN A 10 2.22 6.28 -11.44
N LYS A 11 2.95 6.95 -10.55
CA LYS A 11 4.22 6.40 -10.05
C LYS A 11 4.01 5.70 -8.70
N PRO A 12 4.46 4.44 -8.56
CA PRO A 12 4.30 3.69 -7.31
C PRO A 12 4.91 4.40 -6.08
N ILE A 13 6.00 5.15 -6.26
CA ILE A 13 6.63 5.94 -5.17
C ILE A 13 5.67 6.96 -4.57
N PHE A 14 4.94 7.71 -5.40
CA PHE A 14 4.02 8.74 -4.91
C PHE A 14 2.79 8.10 -4.27
N GLN A 15 2.31 7.00 -4.84
CA GLN A 15 1.22 6.22 -4.23
C GLN A 15 1.65 5.73 -2.83
N ALA A 16 2.82 5.11 -2.70
CA ALA A 16 3.33 4.64 -1.41
C ALA A 16 3.46 5.79 -0.39
N LEU A 17 4.08 6.91 -0.79
CA LEU A 17 4.24 8.08 0.07
C LEU A 17 2.90 8.66 0.52
N ILE A 18 1.93 8.81 -0.39
CA ILE A 18 0.61 9.37 -0.06
C ILE A 18 -0.08 8.48 0.98
N PHE A 19 -0.17 7.17 0.76
CA PHE A 19 -0.84 6.28 1.72
C PHE A 19 -0.09 6.19 3.05
N PHE A 20 1.24 6.22 3.03
CA PHE A 20 2.04 6.25 4.24
C PHE A 20 1.75 7.51 5.06
N ILE A 21 1.76 8.69 4.42
CA ILE A 21 1.44 9.97 5.06
C ILE A 21 -0.01 9.98 5.56
N LEU A 22 -0.95 9.42 4.80
CA LEU A 22 -2.37 9.33 5.17
C LEU A 22 -2.61 8.36 6.33
N THR A 23 -1.74 7.38 6.57
CA THR A 23 -1.92 6.43 7.68
C THR A 23 -1.97 7.15 9.02
N THR A 24 -1.05 8.10 9.25
CA THR A 24 -1.00 8.89 10.49
C THR A 24 -2.32 9.62 10.81
N PRO A 25 -2.86 10.51 9.95
CA PRO A 25 -4.11 11.20 10.23
C PRO A 25 -5.29 10.22 10.34
N PHE A 26 -5.32 9.12 9.58
CA PHE A 26 -6.39 8.13 9.76
C PHE A 26 -6.36 7.49 11.15
N VAL A 27 -5.19 7.07 11.63
CA VAL A 27 -5.04 6.51 12.98
C VAL A 27 -5.44 7.54 14.03
N LEU A 28 -5.00 8.80 13.90
CA LEU A 28 -5.33 9.85 14.87
C LEU A 28 -6.82 10.22 14.88
N VAL A 29 -7.45 10.35 13.72
CA VAL A 29 -8.86 10.76 13.60
C VAL A 29 -9.82 9.65 14.01
N LEU A 30 -9.52 8.41 13.62
CA LEU A 30 -10.35 7.26 14.00
C LEU A 30 -10.15 6.85 15.47
N SER A 31 -9.04 7.26 16.08
CA SER A 31 -8.78 7.09 17.52
C SER A 31 -9.01 5.64 18.00
N PRO A 32 -8.21 4.68 17.50
CA PRO A 32 -8.35 3.27 17.87
C PRO A 32 -8.24 3.09 19.38
N THR A 33 -8.93 2.07 19.89
CA THR A 33 -8.98 1.75 21.32
C THR A 33 -7.86 0.82 21.78
N ASP A 34 -7.29 0.06 20.85
CA ASP A 34 -6.18 -0.85 21.09
C ASP A 34 -5.17 -0.86 19.91
N ALA A 35 -4.05 -1.53 20.12
CA ALA A 35 -2.98 -1.62 19.13
C ALA A 35 -3.39 -2.39 17.87
N ASP A 36 -4.25 -3.41 18.00
CA ASP A 36 -4.68 -4.24 16.88
C ASP A 36 -5.58 -3.45 15.92
N GLU A 37 -6.46 -2.61 16.45
CA GLU A 37 -7.29 -1.69 15.69
C GLU A 37 -6.44 -0.62 14.98
N ALA A 38 -5.40 -0.09 15.64
CA ALA A 38 -4.45 0.82 15.01
C ALA A 38 -3.73 0.16 13.83
N TRP A 39 -3.26 -1.08 14.00
CA TRP A 39 -2.64 -1.87 12.95
C TRP A 39 -3.61 -2.19 11.81
N LEU A 40 -4.88 -2.43 12.12
CA LEU A 40 -5.94 -2.67 11.14
C LEU A 40 -6.19 -1.42 10.27
N ILE A 41 -6.22 -0.22 10.87
CA ILE A 41 -6.32 1.06 10.13
C ILE A 41 -5.12 1.23 9.18
N ALA A 42 -3.90 0.96 9.65
CA ALA A 42 -2.71 0.99 8.82
C ALA A 42 -2.78 -0.03 7.68
N GLY A 43 -3.35 -1.21 7.95
CA GLY A 43 -3.60 -2.24 6.96
C GLY A 43 -4.58 -1.81 5.87
N TYR A 44 -5.65 -1.10 6.23
CA TYR A 44 -6.56 -0.54 5.23
C TYR A 44 -5.90 0.51 4.35
N CYS A 45 -5.00 1.33 4.91
CA CYS A 45 -4.21 2.28 4.12
C CYS A 45 -3.30 1.55 3.12
N PHE A 46 -2.60 0.50 3.57
CA PHE A 46 -1.78 -0.33 2.69
C PHE A 46 -2.64 -1.03 1.61
N TYR A 47 -3.81 -1.53 1.97
CA TYR A 47 -4.74 -2.15 1.03
C TYR A 47 -5.21 -1.16 -0.05
N GLY A 48 -5.49 0.10 0.33
CA GLY A 48 -5.77 1.17 -0.63
C GLY A 48 -4.63 1.41 -1.62
N PHE A 49 -3.38 1.43 -1.12
CA PHE A 49 -2.18 1.49 -1.96
C PHE A 49 -2.08 0.32 -2.93
N LEU A 50 -2.34 -0.91 -2.47
CA LEU A 50 -2.35 -2.12 -3.28
C LEU A 50 -3.40 -2.01 -4.40
N LEU A 51 -4.63 -1.64 -4.05
CA LEU A 51 -5.73 -1.50 -5.02
C LEU A 51 -5.37 -0.49 -6.11
N ILE A 52 -4.86 0.68 -5.75
CA ILE A 52 -4.48 1.68 -6.74
C ILE A 52 -3.36 1.18 -7.64
N ASN A 53 -2.35 0.48 -7.10
CA ASN A 53 -1.29 -0.12 -7.92
C ASN A 53 -1.84 -1.14 -8.92
N THR A 54 -2.72 -2.02 -8.46
CA THR A 54 -3.34 -3.05 -9.32
C THR A 54 -4.15 -2.44 -10.45
N VAL A 55 -4.94 -1.39 -10.18
CA VAL A 55 -5.73 -0.69 -11.21
C VAL A 55 -4.80 0.03 -12.18
N VAL A 56 -3.80 0.77 -11.70
CA VAL A 56 -2.88 1.53 -12.56
C VAL A 56 -2.03 0.62 -13.44
N LEU A 57 -1.61 -0.55 -12.94
CA LEU A 57 -0.85 -1.54 -13.70
C LEU A 57 -1.56 -1.97 -15.01
N TRP A 58 -2.89 -1.91 -15.05
CA TRP A 58 -3.66 -2.19 -16.27
C TRP A 58 -3.37 -1.18 -17.39
N PHE A 59 -3.11 0.09 -17.04
CA PHE A 59 -3.06 1.21 -17.98
C PHE A 59 -1.65 1.70 -18.33
N VAL A 60 -0.59 1.10 -17.77
CA VAL A 60 0.80 1.51 -18.02
C VAL A 60 1.42 0.75 -19.19
N ASP A 61 2.25 1.39 -19.99
CA ASP A 61 2.87 0.73 -21.16
C ASP A 61 3.87 -0.36 -20.74
N GLU A 62 4.68 -0.09 -19.72
CA GLU A 62 5.75 -0.97 -19.25
C GLU A 62 5.36 -1.74 -17.96
N ALA A 63 4.44 -2.69 -18.09
CA ALA A 63 3.85 -3.43 -16.97
C ALA A 63 4.89 -4.06 -16.01
N TRP A 64 5.93 -4.72 -16.54
CA TRP A 64 6.97 -5.35 -15.72
C TRP A 64 7.77 -4.34 -14.91
N ARG A 65 8.13 -3.18 -15.50
CA ARG A 65 8.85 -2.12 -14.78
C ARG A 65 7.99 -1.57 -13.64
N TYR A 66 6.70 -1.35 -13.92
CA TYR A 66 5.74 -0.94 -12.91
C TYR A 66 5.61 -1.98 -11.79
N PHE A 67 5.50 -3.26 -12.13
CA PHE A 67 5.42 -4.38 -11.17
C PHE A 67 6.59 -4.35 -10.17
N PHE A 68 7.83 -4.37 -10.67
CA PHE A 68 9.01 -4.41 -9.79
C PHE A 68 9.12 -3.15 -8.93
N HIS A 69 8.86 -1.97 -9.49
CA HIS A 69 8.83 -0.74 -8.67
C HIS A 69 7.75 -0.82 -7.59
N SER A 70 6.55 -1.28 -7.92
CA SER A 70 5.43 -1.36 -6.97
C SER A 70 5.75 -2.30 -5.82
N VAL A 71 6.35 -3.46 -6.11
CA VAL A 71 6.80 -4.41 -5.07
C VAL A 71 7.90 -3.80 -4.19
N THR A 72 8.92 -3.17 -4.78
CA THR A 72 9.98 -2.50 -4.02
C THR A 72 9.43 -1.41 -3.09
N PHE A 73 8.53 -0.56 -3.59
CA PHE A 73 7.93 0.49 -2.77
C PHE A 73 6.95 -0.05 -1.74
N ALA A 74 6.30 -1.19 -1.99
CA ALA A 74 5.52 -1.90 -0.97
C ALA A 74 6.41 -2.37 0.20
N PHE A 75 7.58 -2.94 -0.10
CA PHE A 75 8.56 -3.31 0.94
C PHE A 75 9.03 -2.10 1.75
N ILE A 76 9.36 -0.99 1.07
CA ILE A 76 9.76 0.25 1.75
C ILE A 76 8.62 0.76 2.64
N TYR A 77 7.38 0.77 2.14
CA TYR A 77 6.20 1.14 2.91
C TYR A 77 6.10 0.30 4.18
N VAL A 78 6.19 -1.02 4.04
CA VAL A 78 6.08 -1.96 5.17
C VAL A 78 7.17 -1.72 6.21
N ILE A 79 8.41 -1.44 5.79
CA ILE A 79 9.49 -1.08 6.70
C ILE A 79 9.14 0.20 7.45
N LEU A 80 8.72 1.25 6.73
CA LEU A 80 8.38 2.55 7.33
C LEU A 80 7.21 2.44 8.31
N ILE A 81 6.15 1.69 7.96
CA ILE A 81 4.99 1.52 8.83
C ILE A 81 5.33 0.71 10.09
N SER A 82 6.27 -0.25 9.98
CA SER A 82 6.79 -1.01 11.12
C SER A 82 7.54 -0.15 12.13
N PHE A 83 8.09 0.99 11.72
CA PHE A 83 8.64 1.99 12.64
C PHE A 83 7.59 2.98 13.13
N LEU A 84 6.68 3.41 12.26
CA LEU A 84 5.68 4.44 12.58
C LEU A 84 4.64 3.95 13.60
N MET A 85 4.10 2.74 13.43
CA MET A 85 2.99 2.25 14.25
C MET A 85 3.35 2.08 15.73
N PRO A 86 4.50 1.48 16.09
CA PRO A 86 4.93 1.45 17.49
C PRO A 86 5.02 2.85 18.13
N ILE A 87 5.48 3.84 17.38
CA ILE A 87 5.57 5.24 17.85
C ILE A 87 4.15 5.80 18.11
N LEU A 88 3.20 5.55 17.21
CA LEU A 88 1.81 6.01 17.37
C LEU A 88 1.11 5.30 18.53
N ILE A 89 1.25 3.98 18.64
CA ILE A 89 0.72 3.15 19.73
C ILE A 89 1.21 3.67 21.09
N LEU A 90 2.52 3.91 21.21
CA LEU A 90 3.12 4.44 22.43
C LEU A 90 2.62 5.86 22.75
N LYS A 91 2.51 6.74 21.74
CA LYS A 91 2.04 8.12 21.93
C LYS A 91 0.57 8.21 22.32
N MET A 92 -0.23 7.25 21.88
CA MET A 92 -1.67 7.19 22.15
C MET A 92 -2.01 6.33 23.38
N ASP A 93 -1.00 5.78 24.07
CA ASP A 93 -1.16 4.88 25.23
C ASP A 93 -2.09 3.69 24.95
N LEU A 94 -2.01 3.13 23.74
CA LEU A 94 -2.85 2.01 23.32
C LEU A 94 -2.40 0.72 23.96
N ARG A 95 -3.37 -0.08 24.41
CA ARG A 95 -3.10 -1.41 24.98
C ARG A 95 -2.83 -2.41 23.85
N GLY A 96 -1.79 -3.23 24.02
CA GLY A 96 -1.49 -4.32 23.09
C GLY A 96 -0.03 -4.35 22.63
N SER A 97 0.25 -5.20 21.65
CA SER A 97 1.59 -5.34 21.07
C SER A 97 1.88 -4.23 20.07
N GLY A 98 3.10 -3.70 20.09
CA GLY A 98 3.62 -2.84 19.03
C GLY A 98 3.86 -3.59 17.72
N GLU A 99 3.78 -4.92 17.71
CA GLU A 99 4.03 -5.78 16.55
C GLU A 99 2.73 -6.43 16.05
N SER A 100 2.57 -6.52 14.73
CA SER A 100 1.41 -7.17 14.12
C SER A 100 1.81 -8.14 13.01
N ALA A 101 1.23 -9.34 13.06
CA ALA A 101 1.39 -10.35 12.01
C ALA A 101 0.77 -9.92 10.66
N MET A 102 -0.07 -8.88 10.63
CA MET A 102 -0.62 -8.33 9.37
C MET A 102 0.47 -7.88 8.40
N VAL A 103 1.64 -7.50 8.92
CA VAL A 103 2.81 -7.13 8.11
C VAL A 103 3.19 -8.23 7.12
N PHE A 104 3.11 -9.51 7.52
CA PHE A 104 3.41 -10.64 6.62
C PHE A 104 2.38 -10.77 5.49
N LEU A 105 1.11 -10.50 5.78
CA LEU A 105 0.03 -10.55 4.78
C LEU A 105 0.24 -9.46 3.71
N PHE A 106 0.70 -8.27 4.10
CA PHE A 106 0.99 -7.17 3.16
C PHE A 106 2.08 -7.54 2.15
N ILE A 107 3.12 -8.25 2.61
CA ILE A 107 4.25 -8.68 1.78
C ILE A 107 3.80 -9.72 0.75
N ILE A 108 2.93 -10.66 1.14
CA ILE A 108 2.51 -11.78 0.27
C ILE A 108 1.42 -11.33 -0.71
N TYR A 109 0.40 -10.61 -0.25
CA TYR A 109 -0.76 -10.29 -1.08
C TYR A 109 -0.46 -9.26 -2.17
N HIS A 110 0.45 -8.33 -1.94
CA HIS A 110 0.78 -7.29 -2.91
C HIS A 110 1.34 -7.84 -4.24
N PRO A 111 2.44 -8.62 -4.26
CA PRO A 111 2.95 -9.21 -5.51
C PRO A 111 1.94 -10.18 -6.14
N ALA A 112 1.20 -10.95 -5.34
CA ALA A 112 0.17 -11.85 -5.85
C ALA A 112 -0.93 -11.10 -6.61
N ALA A 113 -1.46 -10.01 -6.04
CA ALA A 113 -2.50 -9.20 -6.69
C ALA A 113 -2.01 -8.57 -7.99
N LEU A 114 -0.78 -8.07 -8.02
CA LEU A 114 -0.19 -7.53 -9.25
C LEU A 114 0.00 -8.61 -10.32
N LEU A 115 0.46 -9.81 -9.95
CA LEU A 115 0.60 -10.94 -10.89
C LEU A 115 -0.74 -11.36 -11.50
N VAL A 116 -1.82 -11.37 -10.72
CA VAL A 116 -3.18 -11.65 -11.23
C VAL A 116 -3.57 -10.63 -12.31
N VAL A 117 -3.32 -9.34 -12.07
CA VAL A 117 -3.59 -8.29 -13.07
C VAL A 117 -2.71 -8.44 -14.30
N MET A 118 -1.42 -8.76 -14.13
CA MET A 118 -0.51 -9.01 -15.26
C MET A 118 -1.00 -10.19 -16.12
N LEU A 119 -1.44 -11.27 -15.49
CA LEU A 119 -2.01 -12.43 -16.18
C LEU A 119 -3.29 -12.04 -16.93
N ALA A 120 -4.24 -11.38 -16.27
CA ALA A 120 -5.48 -10.94 -16.89
C ALA A 120 -5.23 -10.03 -18.11
N ARG A 121 -4.28 -9.10 -17.99
CA ARG A 121 -3.90 -8.19 -19.08
C ARG A 121 -3.24 -8.94 -20.25
N TRP A 122 -2.38 -9.91 -19.96
CA TRP A 122 -1.76 -10.75 -20.99
C TRP A 122 -2.80 -11.59 -21.76
N ILE A 123 -3.76 -12.20 -21.05
CA ILE A 123 -4.87 -12.95 -21.67
C ILE A 123 -5.70 -12.01 -22.57
N HIS A 124 -6.06 -10.82 -22.08
CA HIS A 124 -6.82 -9.83 -22.86
C HIS A 124 -6.14 -9.45 -24.18
N TYR A 125 -4.83 -9.15 -24.16
CA TYR A 125 -4.06 -8.86 -25.37
C TYR A 125 -3.90 -10.04 -26.33
N LYS A 126 -3.94 -11.28 -25.85
CA LYS A 126 -3.88 -12.47 -26.71
C LYS A 126 -5.22 -12.78 -27.38
N MET A 127 -6.34 -12.34 -26.80
CA MET A 127 -7.69 -12.54 -27.32
C MET A 127 -8.21 -11.39 -28.19
N SER A 128 -7.52 -10.24 -28.20
CA SER A 128 -7.84 -9.07 -29.01
C SER A 128 -6.99 -9.04 -30.27
#